data_AF-A0A3M9ZK68-F1
#
_entry.id   AF-A0A3M9ZK68-F1
#
_cell.length_a   1.000
_cell.length_b   1.000
_cell.length_c   1.000
_cell.angle_alpha   90.00
_cell.angle_beta   90.00
_cell.angle_gamma   90.00
#
_symmetry.space_group_name_H-M   'P 1'
#
loop_
_entity.id
_entity.type
_entity.pdbx_description
1 polymer ?
#
loop_
_entity_poly.entity_id
_entity_poly.type
_entity_poly.pdbx_seq_one_letter_code
_entity_poly.pdbx_strand_id
1 'polypeptide(L)'
;MRDTRLCAPPAAPVRHVPRARAAPPGEPLRPDAAHGGPRHCRLCRRRRRARARRHKRAPRQHGPPGAELGHAGHTETSVMLALGPVDMSRARKGYTEPPSATPRQRGRTARLAARSFLSVAPGGVWGDPRGATRADGERLLAEFADGVASECVRLFGGRRRPMRARRR
;
A
#
# COMPACT_ATOMS: atom_id res chain seq x y z
N MET A 1 -22.58 13.57 66.30
CA MET A 1 -21.79 13.67 65.06
C MET A 1 -21.84 12.32 64.37
N ARG A 2 -22.35 12.30 63.13
CA ARG A 2 -22.52 11.11 62.29
C ARG A 2 -21.16 10.69 61.73
N ASP A 3 -20.88 9.39 61.61
CA ASP A 3 -20.28 8.75 60.42
C ASP A 3 -19.95 7.28 60.68
N THR A 4 -20.81 6.37 60.22
CA THR A 4 -20.73 5.64 58.92
C THR A 4 -19.74 4.46 58.95
N ARG A 5 -20.28 3.30 59.38
CA ARG A 5 -19.77 1.99 59.00
C ARG A 5 -19.84 1.90 57.47
N LEU A 6 -18.69 1.93 56.79
CA LEU A 6 -18.64 1.59 55.36
C LEU A 6 -18.86 0.08 55.21
N CYS A 7 -20.09 -0.30 54.88
CA CYS A 7 -20.37 -1.56 54.19
C CYS A 7 -19.65 -1.52 52.83
N ALA A 8 -18.71 -2.44 52.61
CA ALA A 8 -18.23 -2.75 51.27
C ALA A 8 -19.40 -3.34 50.45
N PRO A 9 -19.62 -2.91 49.20
CA PRO A 9 -20.66 -3.51 48.36
C PRO A 9 -20.27 -4.93 47.94
N PRO A 10 -21.24 -5.86 47.80
CA PRO A 10 -20.96 -7.20 47.31
C PRO A 10 -20.50 -7.16 45.84
N ALA A 11 -19.51 -8.00 45.52
CA ALA A 11 -18.99 -8.14 44.16
C ALA A 11 -20.11 -8.53 43.18
N ALA A 12 -20.24 -7.77 42.09
CA ALA A 12 -21.19 -8.06 41.03
C ALA A 12 -20.87 -9.42 40.37
N PRO A 13 -21.88 -10.23 40.01
CA PRO A 13 -21.63 -11.50 39.33
C PRO A 13 -21.06 -11.25 37.93
N VAL A 14 -19.96 -11.93 37.65
CA VAL A 14 -19.28 -11.91 36.35
C VAL A 14 -20.24 -12.48 35.31
N ARG A 15 -20.71 -11.63 34.38
CA ARG A 15 -21.55 -12.07 33.27
C ARG A 15 -20.69 -12.91 32.32
N HIS A 16 -21.06 -14.17 32.17
CA HIS A 16 -20.46 -15.07 31.19
C HIS A 16 -20.69 -14.52 29.78
N VAL A 17 -19.63 -14.04 29.13
CA VAL A 17 -19.65 -13.69 27.71
C VAL A 17 -19.70 -15.00 26.91
N PRO A 18 -20.68 -15.22 26.01
CA PRO A 18 -20.69 -16.42 25.18
C PRO A 18 -19.48 -16.39 24.24
N ARG A 19 -18.72 -17.48 24.20
CA ARG A 19 -17.61 -17.68 23.27
C ARG A 19 -18.12 -17.50 21.84
N ALA A 20 -17.53 -16.56 21.11
CA ALA A 20 -17.75 -16.42 19.67
C ALA A 20 -17.43 -17.75 18.98
N ARG A 21 -18.35 -18.24 18.14
CA ARG A 21 -18.11 -19.42 17.30
C ARG A 21 -16.91 -19.14 16.39
N ALA A 22 -15.97 -20.08 16.36
CA ALA A 22 -14.81 -20.02 15.49
C ALA A 22 -15.24 -19.84 14.02
N ALA A 23 -14.67 -18.84 13.36
CA ALA A 23 -14.82 -18.65 11.92
C ALA A 23 -14.22 -19.86 11.17
N PRO A 24 -14.81 -20.27 10.02
CA PRO A 24 -14.23 -21.33 9.21
C PRO A 24 -12.81 -20.93 8.76
N PRO A 25 -11.86 -21.88 8.61
CA PRO A 25 -10.51 -21.56 8.20
C PRO A 25 -10.55 -20.86 6.84
N GLY A 26 -10.12 -19.60 6.83
CA GLY A 26 -9.92 -18.83 5.61
C GLY A 26 -8.89 -19.54 4.73
N GLU A 27 -9.12 -19.48 3.42
CA GLU A 27 -8.12 -19.85 2.41
C GLU A 27 -6.78 -19.21 2.78
N PRO A 28 -5.65 -19.95 2.67
CA PRO A 28 -4.35 -19.40 3.03
C PRO A 28 -4.09 -18.13 2.23
N LEU A 29 -3.88 -17.03 2.95
CA LEU A 29 -3.42 -15.76 2.40
C LEU A 29 -2.19 -16.05 1.53
N ARG A 30 -2.34 -15.96 0.22
CA ARG A 30 -1.20 -16.07 -0.68
C ARG A 30 -0.31 -14.87 -0.42
N PRO A 31 1.01 -15.04 -0.29
CA PRO A 31 1.91 -13.91 -0.12
C PRO A 31 1.73 -12.99 -1.33
N ASP A 32 1.24 -11.78 -1.07
CA ASP A 32 1.22 -10.72 -2.06
C ASP A 32 2.67 -10.45 -2.45
N ALA A 33 2.97 -10.75 -3.70
CA ALA A 33 4.25 -10.51 -4.33
C ALA A 33 4.47 -8.99 -4.45
N ALA A 34 4.87 -8.36 -3.35
CA ALA A 34 5.68 -7.16 -3.43
C ALA A 34 7.02 -7.57 -4.08
N HIS A 35 7.22 -7.11 -5.31
CA HIS A 35 8.51 -7.12 -6.02
C HIS A 35 9.05 -8.49 -6.49
N GLY A 36 8.43 -9.02 -7.54
CA GLY A 36 9.00 -10.09 -8.37
C GLY A 36 8.09 -10.40 -9.56
N GLY A 37 8.51 -10.06 -10.78
CA GLY A 37 7.67 -10.17 -11.98
C GLY A 37 7.13 -11.60 -12.20
N PRO A 38 5.82 -11.81 -12.44
CA PRO A 38 5.28 -13.17 -12.49
C PRO A 38 5.62 -13.85 -13.84
N ARG A 39 6.14 -15.08 -13.78
CA ARG A 39 6.12 -16.01 -14.91
C ARG A 39 4.66 -16.21 -15.33
N HIS A 40 4.24 -15.54 -16.42
CA HIS A 40 2.84 -15.46 -16.81
C HIS A 40 2.30 -16.79 -17.37
N CYS A 41 1.44 -17.48 -16.62
CA CYS A 41 0.66 -18.60 -17.14
C CYS A 41 -0.34 -18.13 -18.23
N ARG A 42 -0.72 -19.03 -19.15
CA ARG A 42 -1.59 -18.71 -20.31
C ARG A 42 -2.92 -18.08 -19.90
N LEU A 43 -3.50 -18.50 -18.77
CA LEU A 43 -4.74 -17.94 -18.21
C LEU A 43 -4.59 -16.48 -17.76
N CYS A 44 -3.49 -16.14 -17.08
CA CYS A 44 -3.18 -14.74 -16.70
C CYS A 44 -2.98 -13.86 -17.93
N ARG A 45 -2.34 -14.38 -18.99
CA ARG A 45 -2.16 -13.64 -20.26
C ARG A 45 -3.50 -13.35 -20.94
N ARG A 46 -4.41 -14.33 -21.01
CA ARG A 46 -5.75 -14.16 -21.58
C ARG A 46 -6.58 -13.14 -20.80
N ARG A 47 -6.59 -13.21 -19.45
CA ARG A 47 -7.27 -12.24 -18.60
C ARG A 47 -6.71 -10.81 -18.74
N ARG A 48 -5.39 -10.65 -18.84
CA ARG A 48 -4.75 -9.34 -19.10
C ARG A 48 -5.15 -8.76 -20.47
N ARG A 49 -5.15 -9.58 -21.53
CA ARG A 49 -5.58 -9.13 -22.88
C ARG A 49 -7.06 -8.73 -22.89
N ALA A 50 -7.93 -9.47 -22.21
CA ALA A 50 -9.35 -9.10 -22.08
C ALA A 50 -9.56 -7.79 -21.29
N ARG A 51 -8.78 -7.56 -20.22
CA ARG A 51 -8.80 -6.28 -19.48
C ARG A 51 -8.25 -5.11 -20.28
N ALA A 52 -7.14 -5.30 -21.00
CA ALA A 52 -6.55 -4.26 -21.85
C ALA A 52 -7.48 -3.83 -22.99
N ARG A 53 -8.29 -4.77 -23.53
CA ARG A 53 -9.33 -4.45 -24.53
C ARG A 53 -10.53 -3.67 -23.95
N ARG A 54 -10.79 -3.77 -22.65
CA ARG A 54 -11.89 -3.04 -21.96
C ARG A 54 -11.45 -1.71 -21.35
N HIS A 55 -10.17 -1.56 -21.03
CA HIS A 55 -9.59 -0.32 -20.52
C HIS A 55 -8.58 0.24 -21.52
N LYS A 56 -9.03 1.11 -22.43
CA LYS A 56 -8.14 1.90 -23.30
C LYS A 56 -7.31 2.95 -22.54
N ARG A 57 -7.43 3.02 -21.20
CA ARG A 57 -6.66 3.93 -20.37
C ARG A 57 -5.56 3.12 -19.68
N ALA A 58 -4.31 3.55 -19.89
CA ALA A 58 -3.17 3.06 -19.13
C ALA A 58 -3.50 3.13 -17.63
N PRO A 59 -3.03 2.18 -16.80
CA PRO A 59 -3.11 2.33 -15.36
C PRO A 59 -2.50 3.69 -15.02
N ARG A 60 -3.30 4.61 -14.48
CA ARG A 60 -2.77 5.84 -13.92
C ARG A 60 -1.85 5.41 -12.78
N GLN A 61 -0.56 5.73 -12.88
CA GLN A 61 0.31 5.75 -11.71
C GLN A 61 -0.32 6.82 -10.81
N HIS A 62 -0.93 6.44 -9.69
CA HIS A 62 -1.48 7.39 -8.74
C HIS A 62 -0.33 7.83 -7.84
N GLY A 63 0.55 8.66 -8.38
CA GLY A 63 1.58 9.37 -7.63
C GLY A 63 1.48 10.86 -7.98
N PRO A 64 1.70 11.77 -7.02
CA PRO A 64 1.67 13.19 -7.31
C PRO A 64 2.72 13.52 -8.39
N PRO A 65 2.42 14.44 -9.32
CA PRO A 65 3.38 14.88 -10.32
C PRO A 65 4.61 15.47 -9.61
N GLY A 66 5.80 14.94 -9.93
CA GLY A 66 7.06 15.35 -9.29
C GLY A 66 7.55 14.43 -8.16
N ALA A 67 6.80 13.41 -7.77
CA ALA A 67 7.34 12.37 -6.89
C ALA A 67 8.43 11.57 -7.64
N GLU A 68 9.63 11.50 -7.06
CA GLU A 68 10.60 10.48 -7.44
C GLU A 68 9.95 9.11 -7.20
N LEU A 69 9.45 8.48 -8.27
CA LEU A 69 8.95 7.09 -8.26
C LEU A 69 10.12 6.10 -8.22
N GLY A 70 11.05 6.35 -7.30
CA GLY A 70 12.14 5.47 -6.93
C GLY A 70 11.67 4.35 -6.01
N HIS A 71 12.61 3.56 -5.50
CA HIS A 71 12.35 2.49 -4.53
C HIS A 71 13.16 2.74 -3.27
N ALA A 72 12.51 2.63 -2.12
CA ALA A 72 13.03 3.02 -0.81
C ALA A 72 13.57 4.47 -0.77
N GLY A 73 13.03 5.34 -1.63
CA GLY A 73 13.39 6.76 -1.70
C GLY A 73 12.64 7.62 -0.68
N HIS A 74 12.64 8.95 -0.88
CA HIS A 74 12.01 9.91 0.03
C HIS A 74 10.54 9.61 0.30
N THR A 75 9.74 9.37 -0.75
CA THR A 75 8.28 9.13 -0.64
C THR A 75 7.96 7.89 0.18
N GLU A 76 8.53 6.72 -0.18
CA GLU A 76 8.26 5.46 0.53
C GLU A 76 8.75 5.53 1.98
N THR A 77 9.94 6.10 2.22
CA THR A 77 10.50 6.23 3.57
C THR A 77 9.67 7.18 4.43
N SER A 78 9.19 8.30 3.87
CA SER A 78 8.34 9.25 4.58
C SER A 78 7.02 8.59 4.99
N VAL A 79 6.38 7.84 4.07
CA VAL A 79 5.16 7.08 4.38
C VAL A 79 5.41 6.05 5.48
N MET A 80 6.53 5.32 5.41
CA MET A 80 6.90 4.36 6.46
C MET A 80 7.10 5.02 7.83
N LEU A 81 7.73 6.20 7.89
CA LEU A 81 7.89 6.99 9.12
C LEU A 81 6.57 7.46 9.73
N ALA A 82 5.53 7.67 8.91
CA ALA A 82 4.19 8.00 9.39
C ALA A 82 3.44 6.79 9.94
N LEU A 83 3.69 5.60 9.38
CA LEU A 83 3.02 4.36 9.80
C LEU A 83 3.70 3.70 11.02
N GLY A 84 4.99 3.90 11.21
CA GLY A 84 5.72 3.24 12.28
C GLY A 84 7.19 3.66 12.41
N PRO A 85 7.93 3.01 13.31
CA PRO A 85 9.33 3.33 13.53
C PRO A 85 10.20 2.91 12.34
N VAL A 86 11.06 3.82 11.90
CA VAL A 86 12.10 3.59 10.89
C VAL A 86 13.43 4.09 11.43
N ASP A 87 14.48 3.28 11.33
CA ASP A 87 15.83 3.67 11.75
C ASP A 87 16.51 4.52 10.67
N MET A 88 16.41 5.84 10.82
CA MET A 88 17.00 6.80 9.89
C MET A 88 18.53 6.90 10.00
N SER A 89 19.15 6.35 11.05
CA SER A 89 20.63 6.34 11.17
C SER A 89 21.29 5.48 10.09
N ARG A 90 20.54 4.52 9.54
CA ARG A 90 20.99 3.62 8.46
C ARG A 90 20.61 4.12 7.07
N ALA A 91 19.88 5.23 6.97
CA ALA A 91 19.44 5.78 5.69
C ALA A 91 20.65 6.27 4.88
N ARG A 92 20.81 5.71 3.68
CA ARG A 92 21.89 6.08 2.75
C ARG A 92 21.28 6.42 1.40
N LYS A 93 21.86 7.42 0.73
CA LYS A 93 21.50 7.73 -0.65
C LYS A 93 21.74 6.51 -1.53
N GLY A 94 20.72 6.14 -2.30
CA GLY A 94 20.78 5.06 -3.26
C GLY A 94 21.19 5.53 -4.66
N TYR A 95 20.84 4.73 -5.66
CA TYR A 95 21.01 5.11 -7.06
C TYR A 95 20.04 6.24 -7.41
N THR A 96 20.55 7.34 -7.96
CA THR A 96 19.73 8.44 -8.51
C THR A 96 20.10 8.63 -9.97
N GLU A 97 19.11 8.76 -10.85
CA GLU A 97 19.38 9.05 -12.26
C GLU A 97 20.03 10.43 -12.39
N PRO A 98 21.12 10.57 -13.18
CA PRO A 98 21.70 11.88 -13.44
C PRO A 98 20.67 12.82 -14.09
N PRO A 99 20.59 14.09 -13.69
CA PRO A 99 19.69 15.06 -14.33
C PRO A 99 19.93 15.21 -15.83
N SER A 100 21.18 15.04 -16.27
CA SER A 100 21.61 15.09 -17.68
C SER A 100 21.36 13.80 -18.47
N ALA A 101 20.77 12.76 -17.86
CA ALA A 101 20.53 11.50 -18.55
C ALA A 101 19.60 11.70 -19.76
N THR A 102 19.99 11.13 -20.89
CA THR A 102 19.14 11.09 -22.09
C THR A 102 18.03 10.06 -21.93
N PRO A 103 16.90 10.19 -22.66
CA PRO A 103 15.85 9.16 -22.66
C PRO A 103 16.36 7.76 -23.01
N ARG A 104 17.37 7.66 -23.89
CA ARG A 104 18.01 6.39 -24.27
C ARG A 104 18.77 5.76 -23.10
N GLN A 105 19.49 6.57 -22.32
CA GLN A 105 20.21 6.11 -21.13
C GLN A 105 19.21 5.65 -20.06
N ARG A 106 18.19 6.44 -19.74
CA ARG A 106 17.10 6.04 -18.82
C ARG A 106 16.45 4.72 -19.24
N GLY A 107 16.13 4.57 -20.53
CA GLY A 107 15.58 3.33 -21.06
C GLY A 107 16.53 2.13 -20.95
N ARG A 108 17.86 2.35 -21.04
CA ARG A 108 18.86 1.29 -20.79
C ARG A 108 18.90 0.91 -19.31
N THR A 109 18.94 1.88 -18.41
CA THR A 109 18.91 1.66 -16.96
C THR A 109 17.65 0.90 -16.54
N ALA A 110 16.48 1.32 -17.01
CA ALA A 110 15.21 0.64 -16.73
C ALA A 110 15.22 -0.83 -17.22
N ARG A 111 15.78 -1.11 -18.41
CA ARG A 111 15.92 -2.48 -18.92
C ARG A 111 16.89 -3.32 -18.08
N LEU A 112 17.97 -2.73 -17.58
CA LEU A 112 18.91 -3.42 -16.69
C LEU A 112 18.25 -3.74 -15.35
N ALA A 113 17.59 -2.76 -14.73
CA ALA A 113 16.89 -2.94 -13.46
C ALA A 113 15.76 -3.97 -13.55
N ALA A 114 15.06 -4.04 -14.69
CA ALA A 114 14.03 -5.06 -14.93
C ALA A 114 14.59 -6.49 -14.99
N ARG A 115 15.88 -6.66 -15.33
CA ARG A 115 16.56 -7.96 -15.33
C ARG A 115 17.19 -8.27 -13.97
N SER A 116 17.84 -7.27 -13.38
CA SER A 116 18.44 -7.36 -12.05
C SER A 116 18.44 -5.98 -11.41
N PHE A 117 17.55 -5.75 -10.44
CA PHE A 117 17.45 -4.47 -9.76
C PHE A 117 18.74 -4.12 -9.01
N LEU A 118 19.32 -5.11 -8.31
CA LEU A 118 20.57 -4.96 -7.57
C LEU A 118 21.77 -4.62 -8.45
N SER A 119 21.71 -4.91 -9.76
CA SER A 119 22.76 -4.48 -10.70
C SER A 119 22.80 -2.97 -10.93
N VAL A 120 21.67 -2.28 -10.71
CA VAL A 120 21.53 -0.83 -10.87
C VAL A 120 21.58 -0.13 -9.50
N ALA A 121 20.91 -0.70 -8.51
CA ALA A 121 20.84 -0.19 -7.15
C ALA A 121 21.33 -1.26 -6.15
N PRO A 122 22.66 -1.41 -5.96
CA PRO A 122 23.23 -2.48 -5.12
C PRO A 122 22.76 -2.45 -3.67
N GLY A 123 22.52 -1.25 -3.12
CA GLY A 123 21.98 -1.06 -1.77
C GLY A 123 20.48 -1.26 -1.64
N GLY A 124 19.78 -1.65 -2.72
CA GLY A 124 18.32 -1.79 -2.72
C GLY A 124 17.55 -0.46 -2.80
N VAL A 125 18.25 0.68 -2.75
CA VAL A 125 17.65 2.01 -2.79
C VAL A 125 17.84 2.64 -4.16
N TRP A 126 16.75 3.10 -4.77
CA TRP A 126 16.73 3.97 -5.93
C TRP A 126 16.05 5.28 -5.54
N GLY A 127 16.83 6.32 -5.29
CA GLY A 127 16.39 7.59 -4.71
C GLY A 127 17.25 8.00 -3.51
N ASP A 128 16.84 9.05 -2.83
CA ASP A 128 17.48 9.51 -1.59
C ASP A 128 16.48 9.53 -0.41
N PRO A 129 16.62 8.63 0.58
CA PRO A 129 15.74 8.60 1.75
C PRO A 129 16.16 9.58 2.85
N ARG A 130 17.35 10.20 2.78
CA ARG A 130 17.94 10.92 3.92
C ARG A 130 17.15 12.17 4.34
N GLY A 131 16.37 12.74 3.42
CA GLY A 131 15.49 13.88 3.69
C GLY A 131 14.09 13.50 4.17
N ALA A 132 13.75 12.21 4.22
CA ALA A 132 12.40 11.76 4.52
C ALA A 132 11.96 12.14 5.93
N THR A 133 10.72 12.64 6.05
CA THR A 133 10.15 13.05 7.33
C THR A 133 8.79 12.40 7.56
N ARG A 134 8.42 12.25 8.84
CA ARG A 134 7.08 11.80 9.23
C ARG A 134 5.98 12.74 8.71
N ALA A 135 6.20 14.06 8.80
CA ALA A 135 5.24 15.06 8.34
C ALA A 135 4.97 14.98 6.83
N ASP A 136 6.00 14.73 6.02
CA ASP A 136 5.83 14.43 4.60
C ASP A 136 5.01 13.16 4.38
N GLY A 137 5.25 12.12 5.20
CA GLY A 137 4.53 10.86 5.14
C GLY A 137 3.04 11.01 5.44
N GLU A 138 2.70 11.77 6.47
CA GLU A 138 1.31 12.06 6.86
C GLU A 138 0.58 12.83 5.74
N ARG A 139 1.24 13.85 5.16
CA ARG A 139 0.71 14.58 4.00
C ARG A 139 0.46 13.66 2.80
N LEU A 140 1.44 12.83 2.44
CA LEU A 140 1.32 11.89 1.31
C LEU A 140 0.22 10.84 1.55
N LEU A 141 0.11 10.31 2.77
CA LEU A 141 -0.95 9.36 3.12
C LEU A 141 -2.34 9.97 3.00
N ALA A 142 -2.52 11.22 3.42
CA ALA A 142 -3.78 11.95 3.25
C ALA A 142 -4.12 12.11 1.76
N GLU A 143 -3.16 12.56 0.94
CA GLU A 143 -3.33 12.68 -0.51
C GLU A 143 -3.70 11.34 -1.18
N PHE A 144 -3.06 10.24 -0.78
CA PHE A 144 -3.36 8.90 -1.29
C PHE A 144 -4.75 8.43 -0.87
N ALA A 145 -5.11 8.62 0.40
CA ALA A 145 -6.42 8.25 0.93
C ALA A 145 -7.53 9.02 0.21
N ASP A 146 -7.37 10.33 0.03
CA ASP A 146 -8.32 11.18 -0.69
C ASP A 146 -8.46 10.79 -2.16
N GLY A 147 -7.34 10.49 -2.82
CA GLY A 147 -7.33 10.01 -4.20
C GLY A 147 -8.09 8.69 -4.37
N VAL A 148 -7.86 7.73 -3.47
CA VAL A 148 -8.55 6.44 -3.47
C VAL A 148 -10.05 6.62 -3.15
N ALA A 149 -10.39 7.42 -2.14
CA ALA A 149 -11.77 7.70 -1.78
C ALA A 149 -12.54 8.36 -2.94
N SER A 150 -11.93 9.33 -3.60
CA SER A 150 -12.50 10.01 -4.77
C SER A 150 -12.75 9.04 -5.92
N GLU A 151 -11.81 8.14 -6.21
CA GLU A 151 -11.97 7.10 -7.23
C GLU A 151 -13.05 6.08 -6.86
N CYS A 152 -13.17 5.72 -5.57
CA CYS A 152 -14.26 4.89 -5.07
C CYS A 152 -15.63 5.54 -5.28
N VAL A 153 -15.79 6.83 -4.92
CA VAL A 153 -17.02 7.58 -5.18
C VAL A 153 -17.33 7.62 -6.67
N ARG A 154 -16.33 7.88 -7.53
CA ARG A 154 -16.50 7.89 -8.99
C ARG A 154 -16.95 6.53 -9.55
N LEU A 155 -16.42 5.43 -9.03
CA LEU A 155 -16.69 4.08 -9.54
C LEU A 155 -17.98 3.47 -8.98
N PHE A 156 -18.32 3.77 -7.73
CA PHE A 156 -19.37 3.13 -6.96
C PHE A 156 -20.53 4.05 -6.56
N GLY A 157 -20.33 5.37 -6.54
CA GLY A 157 -21.31 6.37 -6.08
C GLY A 157 -22.58 6.50 -6.93
N GLY A 158 -22.61 5.92 -8.13
CA GLY A 158 -23.76 6.00 -9.05
C GLY A 158 -24.48 4.69 -9.36
N ARG A 159 -24.14 3.55 -8.73
CA ARG A 159 -24.78 2.25 -9.06
C ARG A 159 -25.06 1.38 -7.83
N ARG A 160 -26.20 1.62 -7.17
CA ARG A 160 -26.90 0.50 -6.52
C ARG A 160 -27.41 -0.39 -7.64
N ARG A 161 -26.73 -1.52 -7.92
CA ARG A 161 -27.37 -2.58 -8.70
C ARG A 161 -28.58 -3.06 -7.88
N PRO A 162 -29.82 -3.03 -8.41
CA PRO A 162 -30.92 -3.63 -7.69
C PRO A 162 -30.54 -5.08 -7.43
N MET A 163 -30.63 -5.47 -6.16
CA MET A 163 -30.42 -6.84 -5.71
C MET A 163 -31.42 -7.68 -6.50
N ARG A 164 -30.95 -8.43 -7.50
CA ARG A 164 -31.85 -9.25 -8.32
C ARG A 164 -32.55 -10.20 -7.36
N ALA A 165 -33.86 -10.02 -7.18
CA ALA A 165 -34.66 -10.95 -6.41
C ALA A 165 -34.38 -12.35 -6.94
N ARG A 166 -33.93 -13.25 -6.05
CA ARG A 166 -33.82 -14.67 -6.36
C ARG A 166 -35.21 -15.10 -6.77
N ARG A 167 -35.41 -15.47 -8.05
CA ARG A 167 -36.61 -16.17 -8.47
C ARG A 167 -36.64 -17.47 -7.67
N ARG A 168 -37.69 -17.61 -6.87
CA ARG A 168 -37.99 -18.84 -6.11
C ARG A 168 -38.33 -19.95 -7.08
#